data_AF-A0A8T3XPT7-F1
#
_entry.id   AF-A0A8T3XPT7-F1
#
_cell.length_a   1.000
_cell.length_b   1.000
_cell.length_c   1.000
_cell.angle_alpha   90.00
_cell.angle_beta   90.00
_cell.angle_gamma   90.00
#
_symmetry.space_group_name_H-M   'P 1'
#
loop_
_entity.id
_entity.type
_entity.pdbx_description
1 polymer ?
#
loop_
_entity_poly.entity_id
_entity_poly.type
_entity_poly.pdbx_seq_one_letter_code
_entity_poly.pdbx_strand_id
1 'polypeptide(L)'
;MPSLKEHCFNSRKRTGYSYYKLHKWMDSQESGLGVDHRRERHDLSYIPSVIKLFGSNHVQEFLFHISEDYYSSALKWNKRQKKVFWKKIF
;
A
#
# COMPACT_ATOMS: atom_id res chain seq x y z
N MET A 1 -1.34 6.67 1.95
CA MET A 1 -1.78 5.28 1.87
C MET A 1 -3.28 5.26 1.67
N PRO A 2 -3.73 4.77 0.51
CA PRO A 2 -5.12 4.48 0.23
C PRO A 2 -5.70 3.47 1.23
N SER A 3 -7.02 3.36 1.21
CA SER A 3 -7.77 2.35 1.94
C SER A 3 -7.79 1.03 1.17
N LEU A 4 -8.08 -0.06 1.89
CA LEU A 4 -8.32 -1.39 1.29
C LEU A 4 -9.33 -1.33 0.12
N LYS A 5 -10.39 -0.52 0.27
CA LYS A 5 -11.41 -0.33 -0.77
C LYS A 5 -10.83 0.34 -2.02
N GLU A 6 -9.99 1.35 -1.85
CA GLU A 6 -9.33 2.05 -2.96
C GLU A 6 -8.34 1.13 -3.69
N HIS A 7 -7.52 0.37 -2.97
CA HIS A 7 -6.63 -0.62 -3.58
C HIS A 7 -7.42 -1.66 -4.40
N CYS A 8 -8.47 -2.25 -3.81
CA CYS A 8 -9.31 -3.22 -4.50
C CYS A 8 -9.94 -2.64 -5.78
N PHE A 9 -10.37 -1.37 -5.73
CA PHE A 9 -10.95 -0.68 -6.87
C PHE A 9 -9.91 -0.44 -7.98
N ASN A 10 -8.72 0.06 -7.62
CA ASN A 10 -7.65 0.33 -8.57
C ASN A 10 -7.13 -0.95 -9.21
N SER A 11 -6.94 -2.01 -8.42
CA SER A 11 -6.57 -3.33 -8.91
C SER A 11 -7.58 -3.83 -9.93
N ARG A 12 -8.89 -3.72 -9.63
CA ARG A 12 -9.95 -4.17 -10.55
C ARG A 12 -9.93 -3.40 -11.87
N LYS A 13 -9.63 -2.11 -11.84
CA LYS A 13 -9.45 -1.31 -13.06
C LYS A 13 -8.24 -1.75 -13.89
N ARG A 14 -7.13 -2.12 -13.25
CA ARG A 14 -5.90 -2.57 -13.95
C ARG A 14 -6.02 -3.97 -14.54
N THR A 15 -6.61 -4.90 -13.78
CA THR A 15 -6.46 -6.34 -14.03
C THR A 15 -7.80 -7.07 -14.22
N GLY A 16 -8.93 -6.43 -13.88
CA GLY A 16 -10.24 -7.09 -13.76
C GLY A 16 -10.49 -7.77 -12.40
N TYR A 17 -9.48 -7.92 -11.55
CA TYR A 17 -9.59 -8.58 -10.25
C TYR A 17 -9.32 -7.61 -9.10
N SER A 18 -9.99 -7.81 -7.97
CA SER A 18 -9.87 -6.93 -6.80
C SER A 18 -8.71 -7.28 -5.87
N TYR A 19 -8.15 -8.49 -5.95
CA TYR A 19 -7.08 -8.98 -5.08
C TYR A 19 -7.33 -8.75 -3.57
N TYR A 20 -8.61 -8.78 -3.16
CA TYR A 20 -9.04 -8.41 -1.80
C TYR A 20 -8.26 -9.11 -0.68
N LYS A 21 -8.01 -10.43 -0.81
CA LYS A 21 -7.29 -11.21 0.20
C LYS A 21 -5.83 -10.75 0.34
N LEU A 22 -5.17 -10.43 -0.77
CA LEU A 22 -3.80 -9.91 -0.77
C LEU A 22 -3.76 -8.54 -0.10
N HIS A 23 -4.60 -7.59 -0.53
CA HIS A 23 -4.62 -6.25 0.08
C HIS A 23 -4.98 -6.29 1.56
N LYS A 24 -5.97 -7.12 1.95
CA LYS A 24 -6.32 -7.30 3.36
C LYS A 24 -5.15 -7.88 4.15
N TRP A 25 -4.38 -8.82 3.59
CA TRP A 25 -3.21 -9.39 4.24
C TRP A 25 -2.06 -8.38 4.37
N MET A 26 -1.86 -7.51 3.38
CA MET A 26 -0.85 -6.44 3.46
C MET A 26 -1.22 -5.37 4.49
N ASP A 27 -2.50 -5.00 4.59
CA ASP A 27 -2.99 -3.95 5.48
C ASP A 27 -3.40 -4.46 6.89
N SER A 28 -3.50 -5.77 7.12
CA SER A 28 -3.94 -6.30 8.42
C SER A 28 -2.85 -6.20 9.48
N GLN A 29 -3.24 -5.82 10.70
CA GLN A 29 -2.38 -5.77 11.89
C GLN A 29 -2.16 -7.16 12.54
N GLU A 30 -2.55 -8.25 11.87
CA GLU A 30 -2.43 -9.59 12.44
C GLU A 30 -0.96 -10.03 12.42
N SER A 31 -0.21 -9.81 13.51
CA SER A 31 0.85 -10.71 14.02
C SER A 31 1.82 -10.05 15.02
N GLY A 32 1.41 -9.44 16.12
CA GLY A 32 2.35 -9.12 17.22
C GLY A 32 3.59 -8.23 16.91
N LEU A 33 3.69 -7.62 15.72
CA LEU A 33 4.78 -6.72 15.28
C LEU A 33 4.46 -5.24 15.58
N GLY A 34 3.36 -4.98 16.30
CA GLY A 34 3.02 -3.65 16.77
C GLY A 34 2.84 -2.62 15.63
N VAL A 35 3.28 -1.39 15.86
CA VAL A 35 2.97 -0.25 14.97
C VAL A 35 3.68 -0.34 13.59
N ASP A 36 4.68 -1.21 13.42
CA ASP A 36 5.52 -1.28 12.20
C ASP A 36 5.08 -2.37 11.18
N HIS A 37 3.94 -3.05 11.39
CA HIS A 37 3.39 -4.07 10.48
C HIS A 37 3.34 -3.64 9.00
N ARG A 38 3.06 -2.37 8.76
CA ARG A 38 2.92 -1.78 7.43
C ARG A 38 4.24 -1.45 6.75
N ARG A 39 5.35 -1.45 7.48
CA ARG A 39 6.69 -1.36 6.89
C ARG A 39 7.21 -2.74 6.52
N GLU A 40 6.98 -3.72 7.39
CA GLU A 40 7.51 -5.06 7.18
C GLU A 40 6.86 -5.74 5.97
N ARG A 41 5.51 -5.74 5.88
CA ARG A 41 4.81 -6.38 4.75
C ARG A 41 4.84 -5.59 3.44
N HIS A 42 5.44 -4.39 3.44
CA HIS A 42 5.69 -3.59 2.24
C HIS A 42 7.15 -3.67 1.79
N ASP A 43 7.92 -4.57 2.41
CA ASP A 43 9.27 -4.92 1.98
C ASP A 43 9.27 -6.00 0.89
N LEU A 44 10.19 -5.88 -0.07
CA LEU A 44 10.29 -6.81 -1.19
C LEU A 44 10.72 -8.23 -0.78
N SER A 45 11.31 -8.41 0.40
CA SER A 45 11.62 -9.71 0.98
C SER A 45 10.38 -10.58 1.24
N TYR A 46 9.17 -10.01 1.22
CA TYR A 46 7.92 -10.77 1.34
C TYR A 46 7.42 -11.37 0.02
N ILE A 47 8.08 -11.12 -1.12
CA ILE A 47 7.71 -11.74 -2.41
C ILE A 47 7.58 -13.27 -2.31
N PRO A 48 8.51 -14.03 -1.69
CA PRO A 48 8.36 -15.47 -1.50
C PRO A 48 7.10 -15.84 -0.69
N SER A 49 6.74 -15.05 0.32
CA SER A 49 5.52 -15.24 1.11
C SER A 49 4.27 -14.98 0.27
N VAL A 50 4.29 -13.96 -0.59
CA VAL A 50 3.19 -13.67 -1.53
C VAL A 50 3.00 -14.83 -2.51
N ILE A 51 4.09 -15.34 -3.08
CA ILE A 51 4.05 -16.50 -3.97
C ILE A 51 3.47 -17.71 -3.24
N LYS A 52 3.94 -17.99 -2.02
CA LYS A 52 3.49 -19.13 -1.21
C LYS A 52 2.01 -19.05 -0.84
N LEU A 53 1.51 -17.86 -0.50
CA LEU A 53 0.15 -17.67 0.02
C LEU A 53 -0.90 -17.43 -1.08
N PHE A 54 -0.52 -16.79 -2.19
CA PHE A 54 -1.46 -16.31 -3.20
C PHE A 54 -1.10 -16.73 -4.63
N GLY A 55 0.14 -17.18 -4.87
CA GLY A 55 0.63 -17.55 -6.19
C GLY A 55 1.44 -16.44 -6.86
N SER A 56 2.27 -16.82 -7.85
CA SER A 56 3.19 -15.91 -8.53
C SER A 56 2.51 -14.76 -9.27
N ASN A 57 1.28 -14.97 -9.77
CA ASN A 57 0.46 -13.96 -10.42
C ASN A 57 -0.01 -12.82 -9.49
N HIS A 58 0.15 -12.97 -8.17
CA HIS A 58 -0.19 -11.93 -7.19
C HIS A 58 0.98 -10.99 -6.87
N VAL A 59 2.20 -11.34 -7.28
CA VAL A 59 3.41 -10.53 -7.02
C VAL A 59 3.31 -9.16 -7.69
N GLN A 60 2.77 -9.10 -8.91
CA GLN A 60 2.60 -7.84 -9.61
C GLN A 60 1.67 -6.88 -8.84
N GLU A 61 0.54 -7.37 -8.33
CA GLU A 61 -0.40 -6.54 -7.57
C GLU A 61 0.15 -6.15 -6.18
N PHE A 62 0.96 -7.02 -5.56
CA PHE A 62 1.71 -6.68 -4.36
C PHE A 62 2.63 -5.45 -4.57
N LEU A 63 3.38 -5.44 -5.67
CA LEU A 63 4.24 -4.31 -6.03
C LEU A 63 3.43 -3.04 -6.35
N PHE A 64 2.29 -3.18 -7.03
CA PHE A 64 1.42 -2.04 -7.30
C PHE A 64 0.86 -1.43 -6.02
N HIS A 65 0.41 -2.24 -5.06
CA HIS A 65 -0.06 -1.75 -3.77
C HIS A 65 1.00 -0.89 -3.06
N ILE A 66 2.25 -1.38 -2.98
CA ILE A 66 3.38 -0.63 -2.40
C ILE A 66 3.58 0.70 -3.15
N SER A 67 3.56 0.67 -4.48
CA SER A 67 3.75 1.88 -5.29
C SER A 67 2.65 2.93 -5.05
N GLU A 68 1.39 2.51 -4.94
CA GLU A 68 0.24 3.40 -4.69
C GLU A 68 0.32 4.04 -3.31
N ASP A 69 0.82 3.29 -2.34
CA ASP A 69 1.04 3.76 -0.99
C ASP A 69 2.09 4.86 -0.91
N TYR A 70 3.23 4.67 -1.56
CA TYR A 70 4.27 5.69 -1.66
C TYR A 70 3.80 6.91 -2.47
N TYR A 71 3.10 6.70 -3.59
CA TYR A 71 2.53 7.79 -4.37
C TYR A 71 1.55 8.65 -3.55
N SER A 72 0.62 8.01 -2.83
CA SER A 72 -0.31 8.68 -1.92
C SER A 72 0.43 9.45 -0.82
N SER A 73 1.51 8.90 -0.29
CA SER A 73 2.34 9.55 0.73
C SER A 73 3.08 10.77 0.18
N ALA A 74 3.64 10.69 -1.03
CA ALA A 74 4.28 11.81 -1.72
C ALA A 74 3.29 12.97 -1.96
N LEU A 75 2.06 12.67 -2.38
CA LEU A 75 1.01 13.68 -2.56
C LEU A 75 0.64 14.37 -1.23
N LYS A 76 0.54 13.62 -0.13
CA LYS A 76 0.29 14.19 1.21
C LYS A 76 1.45 15.07 1.68
N TRP A 77 2.69 14.65 1.41
CA TRP A 77 3.88 15.43 1.75
C TRP A 77 3.89 16.80 1.05
N ASN A 78 3.65 16.82 -0.27
CA ASN A 78 3.61 18.05 -1.04
C ASN A 78 2.54 19.04 -0.51
N LYS A 79 1.34 18.54 -0.19
CA LYS A 79 0.27 19.36 0.42
C LYS A 79 0.68 19.96 1.78
N ARG A 80 1.39 19.19 2.60
CA ARG A 80 1.91 19.66 3.90
C ARG A 80 2.93 20.79 3.73
N GLN A 81 3.87 20.65 2.78
CA GLN A 81 4.88 21.67 2.52
C GLN A 81 4.24 23.00 2.09
N LYS A 82 3.25 22.95 1.19
CA LYS A 82 2.48 24.15 0.81
C LYS A 82 1.82 24.82 2.03
N LYS A 83 1.16 24.05 2.91
CA LYS A 83 0.50 24.60 4.10
C LYS A 83 1.48 25.24 5.10
N VAL A 84 2.68 24.68 5.25
CA VAL A 84 3.74 25.25 6.11
C VAL A 84 4.29 26.56 5.52
N PHE A 85 4.47 26.62 4.20
CA PHE A 85 4.90 27.83 3.50
C PHE A 85 3.91 28.99 3.69
N TRP A 86 2.60 28.75 3.49
CA TRP A 86 1.57 29.78 3.69
C TRP A 86 1.45 30.27 5.14
N LYS A 87 1.71 29.42 6.14
CA LYS A 87 1.75 29.80 7.57
C LYS A 87 2.98 30.58 8.00
N LYS A 88 4.02 30.68 7.15
CA LYS A 88 5.21 31.47 7.42
C LYS A 88 5.15 32.87 6.81
N ILE A 89 4.24 33.08 5.87
CA ILE A 89 4.08 34.33 5.10
C ILE A 89 2.98 35.22 5.70
N PHE A 90 2.06 34.64 6.46
CA PHE A 90 1.03 35.29 7.26
C PHE A 90 1.21 34.91 8.73
#